data_AF-A0A662HJ26-F1
#
_entry.id   AF-A0A662HJ26-F1
#
_cell.length_a   1.000
_cell.length_b   1.000
_cell.length_c   1.000
_cell.angle_alpha   90.00
_cell.angle_beta   90.00
_cell.angle_gamma   90.00
#
_symmetry.space_group_name_H-M   'P 1'
#
loop_
_entity.id
_entity.type
_entity.pdbx_description
1 polymer ?
#
loop_
_entity_poly.entity_id
_entity_poly.type
_entity_poly.pdbx_seq_one_letter_code
_entity_poly.pdbx_strand_id
1 'polypeptide(L)' 'MSLRISFKGLGLVEKSREKEYDVVIVGGGPAGVTAAIYSARYMLKTLIVTK' A
#
# COMPACT_ATOMS: atom_id res chain seq x y z
N MET A 1 -40.53 -16.20 22.54
CA MET A 1 -40.40 -15.12 21.53
C MET A 1 -39.68 -13.94 22.19
N SER A 2 -38.35 -13.96 22.29
CA SER A 2 -37.57 -12.86 22.90
C SER A 2 -36.48 -12.47 21.92
N LEU A 3 -36.59 -11.26 21.37
CA LEU A 3 -35.72 -10.74 20.32
C LEU A 3 -34.44 -10.19 20.99
N ARG A 4 -33.34 -10.91 20.85
CA ARG A 4 -32.01 -10.51 21.31
C ARG A 4 -31.52 -9.38 20.40
N ILE A 5 -31.54 -8.15 20.89
CA ILE A 5 -30.99 -6.99 20.19
C ILE A 5 -29.47 -7.16 20.17
N SER A 6 -28.94 -7.58 19.02
CA SER A 6 -27.50 -7.81 18.81
C SER A 6 -26.82 -6.46 18.62
N PHE A 7 -26.16 -6.01 19.69
CA PHE A 7 -25.27 -4.86 19.76
C PHE A 7 -24.03 -5.12 18.88
N LYS A 8 -24.21 -5.12 17.56
CA LYS A 8 -23.15 -5.07 16.56
C LYS A 8 -22.83 -3.58 16.37
N GLY A 9 -22.33 -2.92 17.41
CA GLY A 9 -20.96 -3.16 17.85
C GLY A 9 -20.03 -2.49 16.86
N LEU A 10 -20.26 -1.18 16.70
CA LEU A 10 -19.27 -0.13 16.51
C LEU A 10 -17.82 -0.65 16.45
N GLY A 11 -17.33 -0.88 15.23
CA GLY A 11 -16.02 -1.46 15.00
C GLY A 11 -15.56 -1.25 13.57
N LEU A 12 -15.92 -0.14 12.94
CA LEU A 12 -15.18 0.33 11.77
C LEU A 12 -13.91 1.00 12.30
N VAL A 13 -12.95 0.16 12.66
CA VAL A 13 -11.55 0.56 12.59
C VAL A 13 -11.32 0.79 11.10
N GLU A 14 -11.43 2.05 10.66
CA GLU A 14 -10.93 2.44 9.35
C GLU A 14 -9.46 2.06 9.32
N LYS A 15 -9.18 0.90 8.74
CA LYS A 15 -7.83 0.45 8.47
C LYS A 15 -7.20 1.54 7.62
N SER A 16 -6.35 2.35 8.24
CA SER A 16 -5.49 3.30 7.57
C SER A 16 -4.87 2.52 6.42
N ARG A 17 -5.19 2.92 5.19
CA ARG A 17 -4.64 2.29 3.98
C ARG A 17 -3.19 2.72 3.88
N GLU A 18 -2.36 2.20 4.76
CA GLU A 18 -0.92 2.34 4.68
C GLU A 18 -0.51 1.53 3.44
N LYS A 19 -0.08 2.26 2.41
CA LYS A 19 0.42 1.63 1.20
C LYS A 19 1.77 1.03 1.57
N GLU A 20 1.79 -0.28 1.81
CA GLU A 20 3.04 -1.02 1.96
C GLU A 20 3.80 -0.98 0.63
N TYR A 21 5.04 -0.53 0.69
CA TYR A 21 5.99 -0.54 -0.42
C TYR A 21 7.20 -1.39 -0.03
N ASP A 22 7.62 -2.26 -0.94
CA ASP A 22 8.79 -3.12 -0.73
C ASP A 22 10.09 -2.37 -1.06
N VAL A 23 10.02 -1.44 -2.02
CA VAL A 23 11.19 -0.69 -2.52
C VAL A 23 10.80 0.76 -2.79
N VAL A 24 11.65 1.69 -2.34
CA VAL A 24 11.52 3.12 -2.62
C VAL A 24 12.72 3.58 -3.44
N ILE A 25 12.46 4.20 -4.59
CA ILE A 25 13.45 4.72 -5.53
C ILE A 25 13.34 6.24 -5.53
N VAL A 26 14.44 6.92 -5.22
CA VAL A 26 14.50 8.38 -5.22
C VAL A 26 15.28 8.86 -6.45
N GLY A 27 14.59 9.57 -7.33
CA GLY A 27 15.12 10.08 -8.61
C GLY A 27 14.43 9.45 -9.81
N GLY A 28 13.89 10.30 -10.70
CA GLY A 28 13.21 9.89 -11.94
C GLY A 28 14.11 9.85 -13.20
N GLY A 29 15.44 9.84 -13.03
CA GLY A 29 16.38 9.76 -14.13
C GLY A 29 16.48 8.36 -14.75
N PRO A 30 17.35 8.15 -15.76
CA PRO A 30 17.50 6.85 -16.42
C PRO A 30 17.83 5.72 -15.44
N ALA A 31 18.67 5.99 -14.44
CA ALA A 31 18.99 5.03 -13.39
C ALA A 31 17.77 4.64 -12.52
N GLY A 32 16.92 5.60 -12.15
CA GLY A 32 15.74 5.36 -11.32
C GLY A 32 14.62 4.62 -12.07
N VAL A 33 14.43 4.95 -13.34
CA VAL A 33 13.48 4.24 -14.21
C VAL A 33 13.95 2.81 -14.46
N THR A 34 15.24 2.60 -14.72
CA THR A 34 15.82 1.24 -14.85
C THR A 34 15.61 0.44 -13.57
N ALA A 35 15.93 1.01 -12.40
CA ALA A 35 15.70 0.34 -11.11
C ALA A 35 14.23 -0.02 -10.89
N ALA A 36 13.29 0.85 -11.28
CA ALA A 36 11.86 0.58 -11.17
C ALA A 36 11.38 -0.53 -12.10
N ILE A 37 11.90 -0.60 -13.33
CA ILE A 37 11.56 -1.66 -14.28
C ILE A 37 11.99 -3.02 -13.73
N TYR A 38 13.20 -3.13 -13.18
CA TYR A 38 13.66 -4.39 -12.59
C TYR A 38 12.91 -4.72 -11.29
N SER A 39 12.61 -3.73 -10.45
CA SER A 39 11.81 -3.94 -9.23
C SER A 39 10.41 -4.45 -9.56
N ALA A 40 9.76 -3.90 -10.60
CA ALA A 40 8.47 -4.36 -11.09
C ALA A 40 8.53 -5.79 -11.66
N ARG A 41 9.63 -6.17 -12.33
CA ARG A 41 9.83 -7.55 -12.82
C ARG A 41 9.91 -8.58 -11.70
N TYR A 42 10.40 -8.19 -10.52
CA TYR A 42 10.38 -9.01 -9.32
C TYR A 42 9.05 -8.93 -8.55
N MET A 43 8.01 -8.31 -9.13
CA MET A 43 6.69 -8.12 -8.51
C MET A 43 6.74 -7.34 -7.19
N LEU A 44 7.75 -6.49 -6.98
CA LEU A 44 7.88 -5.66 -5.79
C LEU A 44 7.00 -4.42 -5.90
N LYS A 45 6.30 -4.06 -4.82
CA LYS A 45 5.56 -2.80 -4.74
C LYS A 45 6.56 -1.65 -4.65
N THR A 46 6.81 -1.03 -5.79
CA THR A 46 7.87 -0.02 -5.93
C THR A 46 7.26 1.39 -5.91
N LEU A 47 7.83 2.30 -5.12
CA LEU A 47 7.51 3.74 -5.14
C LEU A 47 8.65 4.49 -5.82
N ILE A 48 8.35 5.33 -6.82
CA ILE A 48 9.33 6.27 -7.38
C ILE A 48 9.00 7.67 -6.89
N VAL A 49 9.96 8.34 -6.27
CA VAL A 49 9.84 9.73 -5.82
C VAL A 49 10.78 10.59 -6.65
N THR A 50 10.22 11.56 -7.36
CA THR A 50 10.96 12.58 -8.10
C THR A 50 10.64 13.97 -7.52
N LYS A 51 11.57 14.91 -7.71
CA LYS A 51 11.35 16.31 -7.37
C LYS A 51 10.40 17.00 -8.35
#